data_AF-Q8YF29-F1
#
_entry.id   AF-Q8YF29-F1
#
_cell.length_a   1.000
_cell.length_b   1.000
_cell.length_c   1.000
_cell.angle_alpha   90.00
_cell.angle_beta   90.00
_cell.angle_gamma   90.00
#
_symmetry.space_group_name_H-M   'P 1'
#
loop_
_entity.id
_entity.type
_entity.pdbx_description
1 polymer ?
#
loop_
_entity_poly.entity_id
_entity_poly.type
_entity_poly.pdbx_seq_one_letter_code
_entity_poly.pdbx_strand_id
1 'polypeptide(L)'
;MSTDKARWASATFSVTNVDGASFNIAVKGRDRWALESLINAGKAGCTPIDHPGPRWSAYVFKLRGFGVDIETIHEKHEGSFSGTHARYVLHSAVTTFDKEGARL
;
A
#
# COMPACT_ATOMS: atom_id res chain seq x y z
N MET A 1 16.52 -9.85 -19.68
CA MET A 1 15.13 -9.47 -19.36
C MET A 1 14.66 -10.42 -18.27
N SER A 2 14.67 -10.00 -17.00
CA SER A 2 14.37 -10.90 -15.88
C SER A 2 12.87 -11.18 -15.80
N THR A 3 12.50 -12.45 -15.81
CA THR A 3 11.12 -12.96 -15.71
C THR A 3 10.63 -12.90 -14.25
N ASP A 4 10.45 -11.70 -13.70
CA ASP A 4 9.87 -11.50 -12.36
C ASP A 4 8.34 -11.70 -12.35
N LYS A 5 7.83 -12.72 -13.05
CA LYS A 5 6.38 -12.98 -13.17
C LYS A 5 5.75 -13.19 -11.78
N ALA A 6 6.50 -13.79 -10.86
CA ALA A 6 6.10 -14.05 -9.48
C ALA A 6 5.89 -12.75 -8.66
N ARG A 7 6.69 -11.70 -8.92
CA ARG A 7 6.59 -10.42 -8.20
C ARG A 7 5.30 -9.66 -8.55
N TRP A 8 4.72 -9.94 -9.71
CA TRP A 8 3.47 -9.32 -10.17
C TRP A 8 2.24 -10.22 -10.03
N ALA A 9 2.44 -11.48 -9.63
CA ALA A 9 1.35 -12.42 -9.39
C ALA A 9 0.44 -11.96 -8.27
N SER A 10 -0.80 -12.48 -8.27
CA SER A 10 -1.74 -12.23 -7.19
C SER A 10 -1.20 -12.80 -5.88
N ALA A 11 -1.26 -12.00 -4.82
CA ALA A 11 -0.94 -12.41 -3.45
C ALA A 11 -2.14 -12.09 -2.56
N THR A 12 -2.37 -12.93 -1.55
CA THR A 12 -3.43 -12.72 -0.55
C THR A 12 -2.80 -12.12 0.69
N PHE A 13 -3.47 -11.14 1.29
CA PHE A 13 -3.05 -10.47 2.51
C PHE A 13 -4.18 -10.51 3.53
N SER A 14 -3.82 -10.73 4.79
CA SER A 14 -4.69 -10.47 5.93
C SER A 14 -4.59 -9.00 6.30
N VAL A 15 -5.73 -8.34 6.44
CA VAL A 15 -5.84 -6.93 6.83
C VAL A 15 -6.62 -6.86 8.14
N THR A 16 -6.09 -6.12 9.11
CA THR A 16 -6.80 -5.75 10.35
C THR A 16 -6.80 -4.24 10.47
N ASN A 17 -7.98 -3.65 10.44
CA ASN A 17 -8.18 -2.20 10.58
C ASN A 17 -8.06 -1.76 12.06
N VAL A 18 -7.94 -0.45 12.27
CA VAL A 18 -7.80 0.15 13.61
C VAL A 18 -9.00 -0.11 14.53
N ASP A 19 -10.17 -0.37 13.96
CA ASP A 19 -11.40 -0.73 14.66
C ASP A 19 -11.48 -2.24 15.01
N GLY A 20 -10.48 -3.01 14.60
CA GLY A 20 -10.42 -4.46 14.81
C GLY A 20 -11.07 -5.30 13.73
N ALA A 21 -11.65 -4.71 12.67
CA ALA A 21 -12.21 -5.48 11.56
C ALA A 21 -11.09 -6.21 10.80
N SER A 22 -11.21 -7.53 10.65
CA SER A 22 -10.24 -8.37 9.94
C SER A 22 -10.84 -9.04 8.70
N PHE A 23 -10.13 -8.99 7.58
CA PHE A 23 -10.55 -9.58 6.30
C PHE A 23 -9.34 -9.90 5.41
N ASN A 24 -9.58 -10.70 4.36
CA ASN A 24 -8.55 -11.06 3.39
C ASN A 24 -8.78 -10.35 2.06
N ILE A 25 -7.71 -9.86 1.45
CA ILE A 25 -7.75 -9.26 0.11
C ILE A 25 -6.76 -9.96 -0.82
N ALA A 26 -7.11 -10.08 -2.10
CA ALA A 26 -6.21 -10.56 -3.14
C ALA A 26 -5.86 -9.41 -4.08
N VAL A 27 -4.57 -9.04 -4.10
CA VAL A 27 -4.05 -7.94 -4.94
C VAL A 27 -2.93 -8.42 -5.84
N LYS A 28 -2.78 -7.80 -7.00
CA LYS A 28 -1.77 -8.17 -8.02
C LYS A 28 -1.18 -6.94 -8.69
N GLY A 29 -0.13 -7.12 -9.48
CA GLY A 29 0.40 -6.05 -10.32
C GLY A 29 0.80 -4.80 -9.51
N ARG A 30 0.39 -3.62 -10.00
CA ARG A 30 0.72 -2.33 -9.36
C ARG A 30 -0.05 -2.05 -8.07
N ASP A 31 -1.25 -2.63 -7.91
CA ASP A 31 -2.02 -2.50 -6.68
C ASP A 31 -1.30 -3.26 -5.53
N ARG A 32 -0.75 -4.45 -5.83
CA ARG A 32 0.12 -5.20 -4.91
C ARG A 32 1.40 -4.44 -4.57
N TRP A 33 2.10 -3.93 -5.58
CA TRP A 33 3.32 -3.14 -5.37
C TRP A 33 3.08 -1.92 -4.47
N ALA A 34 1.95 -1.21 -4.65
CA ALA A 34 1.60 -0.07 -3.82
C ALA A 34 1.34 -0.49 -2.37
N LEU A 35 0.62 -1.59 -2.15
CA LEU A 35 0.38 -2.13 -0.81
C LEU A 35 1.68 -2.55 -0.11
N GLU A 36 2.55 -3.30 -0.80
CA GLU A 36 3.85 -3.71 -0.26
C GLU A 36 4.75 -2.50 0.07
N SER A 37 4.71 -1.47 -0.77
CA SER A 37 5.46 -0.23 -0.52
C SER A 37 4.94 0.50 0.72
N LEU A 38 3.62 0.56 0.91
CA LEU A 38 2.99 1.13 2.11
C LEU A 38 3.32 0.33 3.38
N ILE A 39 3.32 -1.00 3.30
CA ILE A 39 3.74 -1.89 4.40
C ILE A 39 5.20 -1.58 4.79
N ASN A 40 6.10 -1.50 3.80
CA ASN A 40 7.52 -1.24 4.04
C ASN A 40 7.79 0.17 4.59
N ALA A 41 7.03 1.17 4.13
CA ALA A 41 7.16 2.54 4.64
C ALA A 41 6.59 2.69 6.07
N GLY A 42 5.65 1.82 6.45
CA GLY A 42 4.99 1.87 7.75
C GLY A 42 4.40 3.25 8.04
N LYS A 43 4.62 3.75 9.27
CA LYS A 43 4.10 5.05 9.71
C LYS A 43 4.72 6.25 8.98
N ALA A 44 5.87 6.08 8.33
CA ALA A 44 6.46 7.15 7.53
C ALA A 44 5.66 7.38 6.23
N GLY A 45 4.90 6.39 5.77
CA GLY A 45 4.08 6.47 4.56
C GLY A 45 4.89 6.63 3.26
N CYS A 46 4.18 6.55 2.13
CA CYS A 46 4.76 6.73 0.81
C CYS A 46 4.35 8.08 0.22
N THR A 47 5.31 8.82 -0.30
CA THR A 47 5.09 9.94 -1.22
C THR A 47 5.55 9.54 -2.63
N PRO A 48 4.92 10.04 -3.70
CA PRO A 48 5.42 9.89 -5.06
C PRO A 48 6.88 10.36 -5.26
N ILE A 49 7.42 11.16 -4.34
CA ILE A 49 8.80 11.63 -4.33
C ILE A 49 9.76 10.49 -3.92
N ASP A 50 9.52 9.86 -2.77
CA ASP A 50 10.38 8.81 -2.21
C ASP A 50 10.18 7.46 -2.92
N HIS A 51 8.96 7.23 -3.44
CA HIS A 51 8.59 5.99 -4.12
C HIS A 51 8.01 6.33 -5.50
N PRO A 52 8.85 6.63 -6.50
CA PRO A 52 8.39 7.03 -7.82
C PRO A 52 7.60 5.89 -8.48
N GLY A 53 6.31 6.15 -8.72
CA GLY A 53 5.41 5.23 -9.38
C GLY A 53 4.27 5.99 -10.05
N PRO A 54 3.86 5.58 -11.26
CA PRO A 54 2.76 6.27 -11.94
C PRO A 54 1.45 6.02 -11.17
N ARG A 55 0.70 7.08 -10.87
CA ARG A 55 -0.71 7.03 -10.40
C ARG A 55 -0.95 6.43 -9.01
N TRP A 56 -0.16 6.81 -8.00
CA TRP A 56 -0.40 6.45 -6.60
C TRP A 56 -1.85 6.61 -6.13
N SER A 57 -2.49 7.73 -6.48
CA SER A 57 -3.88 8.00 -6.11
C SER A 57 -4.86 6.93 -6.62
N ALA A 58 -4.63 6.37 -7.81
CA ALA A 58 -5.49 5.33 -8.38
C ALA A 58 -5.33 3.98 -7.65
N TYR A 59 -4.10 3.62 -7.26
CA TYR A 59 -3.85 2.39 -6.51
C TYR A 59 -4.42 2.48 -5.09
N VAL A 60 -4.20 3.62 -4.42
CA VAL A 60 -4.75 3.87 -3.09
C VAL A 60 -6.28 3.88 -3.11
N PHE A 61 -6.89 4.48 -4.13
CA PHE A 61 -8.34 4.44 -4.30
C PHE A 61 -8.87 2.99 -4.36
N LYS A 62 -8.24 2.12 -5.13
CA LYS A 62 -8.62 0.71 -5.20
C LYS A 62 -8.40 -0.04 -3.88
N LEU A 63 -7.27 0.18 -3.22
CA LEU A 63 -6.96 -0.44 -1.93
C LEU A 63 -7.99 -0.05 -0.85
N ARG A 64 -8.40 1.22 -0.82
CA ARG A 64 -9.53 1.67 0.02
C ARG A 64 -10.84 1.01 -0.38
N GLY A 65 -11.07 0.78 -1.67
CA GLY A 65 -12.22 0.01 -2.16
C GLY A 65 -12.26 -1.44 -1.67
N PHE A 66 -11.11 -2.02 -1.30
CA PHE A 66 -11.05 -3.32 -0.62
C PHE A 66 -11.24 -3.23 0.90
N GLY A 67 -11.38 -2.02 1.46
CA GLY A 67 -11.54 -1.78 2.90
C GLY A 67 -10.25 -1.48 3.66
N VAL A 68 -9.10 -1.38 2.99
CA VAL A 68 -7.82 -1.06 3.65
C VAL A 68 -7.84 0.40 4.12
N ASP A 69 -7.49 0.61 5.39
CA ASP A 69 -7.40 1.93 6.00
C ASP A 69 -6.08 2.61 5.63
N ILE A 70 -6.19 3.58 4.73
CA ILE A 70 -5.07 4.38 4.21
C ILE A 70 -5.47 5.85 4.33
N GLU A 71 -4.66 6.65 4.98
CA GLU A 71 -4.81 8.10 5.07
C GLU A 71 -4.07 8.82 3.94
N THR A 72 -4.56 10.00 3.53
CA THR A 72 -3.81 10.92 2.66
C THR A 72 -3.51 12.20 3.42
N ILE A 73 -2.24 12.40 3.75
CA ILE A 73 -1.72 13.63 4.33
C ILE A 73 -1.25 14.52 3.19
N HIS A 74 -1.62 15.80 3.21
CA HIS A 74 -1.14 16.78 2.23
C HIS A 74 0.10 17.49 2.79
N GLU A 75 1.27 17.17 2.24
CA GLU A 75 2.52 17.78 2.65
C GLU A 75 2.85 18.96 1.75
N LYS A 76 3.06 20.12 2.36
CA LYS A 76 3.56 21.30 1.65
C LYS A 76 5.02 21.07 1.27
N HIS A 77 5.39 21.44 0.06
CA HIS A 77 6.78 21.52 -0.34
C HIS A 77 7.10 22.92 -0.88
N GLU A 78 8.31 23.39 -0.61
CA GLU A 78 8.82 24.70 -1.00
C GLU A 78 9.64 24.63 -2.30
N GLY A 79 10.07 25.78 -2.82
CA GLY A 79 10.90 25.92 -4.03
C GLY A 79 10.15 26.53 -5.22
N SER A 80 10.79 26.54 -6.40
CA SER A 80 10.27 27.19 -7.61
C SER A 80 8.95 26.64 -8.14
N PHE A 81 8.55 25.46 -7.66
CA PHE A 81 7.28 24.80 -7.99
C PHE A 81 6.47 24.49 -6.73
N SER A 82 6.42 25.42 -5.78
CA SER A 82 5.76 25.20 -4.48
C SER A 82 4.31 24.73 -4.63
N GLY A 83 3.90 23.86 -3.71
CA GLY A 83 2.59 23.22 -3.74
C GLY A 83 2.43 22.20 -2.63
N THR A 84 1.39 21.37 -2.72
CA THR A 84 1.19 20.24 -1.82
C THR A 84 1.26 18.94 -2.59
N HIS A 85 1.82 17.90 -1.99
CA HIS A 85 1.77 16.56 -2.52
C HIS A 85 1.20 15.59 -1.48
N ALA A 86 0.67 14.47 -1.94
CA ALA A 86 0.10 13.45 -1.07
C ALA A 86 1.20 12.57 -0.47
N ARG A 87 1.14 12.36 0.85
CA ARG A 87 1.75 11.24 1.55
C ARG A 87 0.64 10.27 1.96
N TYR A 88 0.81 9.01 1.60
CA TYR A 88 -0.14 7.95 1.93
C TYR A 88 0.38 7.15 3.11
N VAL A 89 -0.41 7.04 4.17
CA VAL A 89 -0.03 6.32 5.40
C VAL A 89 -0.97 5.14 5.59
N LEU A 90 -0.42 3.95 5.77
CA LEU A 90 -1.19 2.74 6.05
C LEU A 90 -1.45 2.63 7.55
N HIS A 91 -2.72 2.58 7.93
CA HIS A 91 -3.16 2.40 9.32
C HIS A 91 -3.54 0.96 9.62
N SER A 92 -4.04 0.21 8.63
CA SER A 92 -4.28 -1.22 8.79
C SER A 92 -2.99 -1.99 9.08
N ALA A 93 -3.05 -2.95 10.00
CA ALA A 93 -2.04 -3.99 10.07
C ALA A 93 -2.25 -4.97 8.91
N VAL A 94 -1.21 -5.21 8.12
CA VAL A 94 -1.29 -6.08 6.93
C VAL A 94 -0.16 -7.11 6.97
N THR A 95 -0.52 -8.39 6.82
CA THR A 95 0.44 -9.50 6.74
C THR A 95 0.18 -10.35 5.50
N THR A 96 1.22 -11.00 4.98
CA THR A 96 1.04 -12.00 3.92
C THR A 96 0.18 -13.13 4.46
N PHE A 97 -0.83 -13.53 3.68
CA PHE A 97 -1.67 -14.67 4.03
C PHE A 97 -1.01 -15.95 3.56
N ASP A 98 -0.34 -16.64 4.47
CA ASP A 98 0.10 -18.01 4.23
C ASP A 98 -1.09 -18.95 4.45
N LYS A 99 -1.45 -19.70 3.41
CA LYS A 99 -2.50 -20.73 3.50
C LYS A 99 -2.08 -21.95 4.33
N GLU A 100 -0.86 -21.95 4.86
CA GLU A 100 -0.37 -22.98 5.77
C GLU A 100 -0.65 -22.53 7.20
N GLY A 101 -1.68 -23.14 7.80
CA GLY A 101 -1.91 -23.01 9.22
C GLY A 101 -0.74 -23.62 9.99
N ALA A 102 0.25 -22.82 10.37
CA ALA A 102 1.16 -23.09 11.47
C ALA A 102 1.88 -21.81 11.87
N ARG A 103 1.57 -21.35 13.07
CA ARG A 103 2.36 -20.42 13.86
C ARG A 103 3.76 -21.02 14.06
N LEU A 104 4.82 -20.23 13.93
CA LEU A 104 6.04 -20.44 14.72
C LEU A 104 5.89 -19.68 16.04
#